data_AF-A0AA36EKZ2-F1
#
_entry.id   AF-A0AA36EKZ2-F1
#
_cell.length_a   1.000
_cell.length_b   1.000
_cell.length_c   1.000
_cell.angle_alpha   90.00
_cell.angle_beta   90.00
_cell.angle_gamma   90.00
#
_symmetry.space_group_name_H-M   'P 1'
#
loop_
_entity.id
_entity.type
_entity.pdbx_description
1 polymer ?
#
loop_
_entity_poly.entity_id
_entity_poly.type
_entity_poly.pdbx_seq_one_letter_code
_entity_poly.pdbx_strand_id
1 'polypeptide(L)'
;MWHLRLSSTSFDQRVVYDGHPTLFTIKLHHGDEFTKFPNVSYIEGTMMYVDMVDIEDFSIHEMDAIMKRLGYSVPPVIYYYFRVPKGDMHFGLRALGNDDDVLNLAQYVKEHNLLTYFMAPKLVRKVIIEQLEDIDEHHPPP
;
A
#
# COMPACT_ATOMS: atom_id res chain seq x y z
N MET A 1 -4.72 16.62 11.27
CA MET A 1 -5.44 16.77 9.97
C MET A 1 -4.40 16.70 8.87
N TRP A 2 -4.50 15.70 7.99
CA TRP A 2 -3.53 15.45 6.91
C TRP A 2 -3.90 16.15 5.59
N HIS A 3 -2.92 16.33 4.70
CA HIS A 3 -3.09 17.00 3.41
C HIS A 3 -2.49 16.21 2.25
N LEU A 4 -3.18 16.19 1.10
CA LEU A 4 -2.65 15.60 -0.13
C LEU A 4 -1.78 16.60 -0.88
N ARG A 5 -0.60 16.18 -1.29
CA ARG A 5 0.34 16.97 -2.08
C ARG A 5 0.83 16.19 -3.30
N LEU A 6 0.86 16.87 -4.45
CA LEU A 6 1.40 16.33 -5.68
C LEU A 6 2.91 16.15 -5.59
N SER A 7 3.44 15.15 -6.31
CA SER A 7 4.86 14.83 -6.31
C SER A 7 5.75 15.94 -6.90
N SER A 8 5.19 16.82 -7.73
CA SER A 8 5.89 17.96 -8.33
C SER A 8 6.10 19.15 -7.39
N THR A 9 5.45 19.16 -6.22
CA THR A 9 5.53 20.27 -5.26
C THR A 9 6.66 20.05 -4.26
N SER A 10 7.56 21.03 -4.13
CA SER A 10 8.64 21.01 -3.13
C SER A 10 8.09 21.05 -1.71
N PHE A 11 8.65 20.22 -0.83
CA PHE A 11 8.32 20.20 0.59
C PHE A 11 9.52 19.65 1.37
N ASP A 12 10.04 20.43 2.31
CA ASP A 12 11.13 20.00 3.18
C ASP A 12 10.54 19.52 4.51
N GLN A 13 10.39 18.20 4.63
CA GLN A 13 9.83 17.58 5.84
C GLN A 13 10.65 17.90 7.08
N ARG A 14 11.98 18.10 6.95
CA ARG A 14 12.85 18.33 8.12
C ARG A 14 12.60 19.71 8.72
N VAL A 15 12.42 20.70 7.86
CA VAL A 15 12.12 22.07 8.29
C VAL A 15 10.69 22.16 8.81
N VAL A 16 9.73 21.55 8.09
CA VAL A 16 8.31 21.68 8.44
C VAL A 16 7.95 20.95 9.73
N TYR A 17 8.59 19.81 10.02
CA TYR A 17 8.32 19.01 11.23
C TYR A 17 9.36 19.21 12.33
N ASP A 18 10.18 20.26 12.27
CA ASP A 18 11.14 20.57 13.33
C ASP A 18 10.40 20.80 14.66
N GLY A 19 10.85 20.14 15.72
CA GLY A 19 10.17 20.15 17.03
C GLY A 19 8.88 19.32 17.10
N HIS A 20 8.47 18.64 16.03
CA HIS A 20 7.25 17.82 15.97
C HIS A 20 7.56 16.36 15.61
N PRO A 21 8.11 15.57 16.54
CA PRO A 21 8.65 14.23 16.25
C PRO A 21 7.58 13.17 15.92
N THR A 22 6.30 13.47 16.15
CA THR A 22 5.17 12.59 15.82
C THR A 22 4.63 12.85 14.42
N LEU A 23 5.01 13.98 13.80
CA LEU A 23 4.57 14.33 12.45
C LEU A 23 5.45 13.70 11.38
N PHE A 24 4.80 13.15 10.36
CA PHE A 24 5.48 12.57 9.21
C PHE A 24 4.69 12.75 7.92
N THR A 25 5.36 12.40 6.83
CA THR A 25 4.81 12.35 5.48
C THR A 25 4.76 10.91 5.00
N ILE A 26 3.63 10.53 4.42
CA ILE A 26 3.48 9.29 3.67
C ILE A 26 3.75 9.56 2.20
N LYS A 27 4.72 8.86 1.62
CA LYS A 27 4.84 8.70 0.17
C LYS A 27 3.98 7.51 -0.24
N LEU A 28 2.79 7.79 -0.76
CA LEU A 28 1.79 6.80 -1.10
C LEU A 28 1.90 6.40 -2.57
N HIS A 29 2.13 5.12 -2.82
CA HIS A 29 2.01 4.47 -4.11
C HIS A 29 0.65 3.75 -4.20
N HIS A 30 -0.14 4.07 -5.22
CA HIS A 30 -1.49 3.53 -5.40
C HIS A 30 -1.87 3.41 -6.88
N GLY A 31 -2.90 2.63 -7.17
CA GLY A 31 -3.44 2.45 -8.52
C GLY A 31 -3.02 1.14 -9.19
N ASP A 32 -2.07 0.41 -8.62
CA ASP A 32 -1.45 -0.75 -9.26
C ASP A 32 -1.23 -1.92 -8.29
N GLU A 33 -0.57 -2.96 -8.79
CA GLU A 33 -0.32 -4.21 -8.09
C GLU A 33 1.17 -4.54 -7.94
N PHE A 34 1.47 -5.39 -6.96
CA PHE A 34 2.79 -5.99 -6.82
C PHE A 34 3.00 -7.09 -7.87
N THR A 35 4.20 -7.16 -8.46
CA THR A 35 4.60 -8.32 -9.25
C THR A 35 4.71 -9.59 -8.42
N LYS A 36 4.58 -10.73 -9.09
CA LYS A 36 4.75 -12.05 -8.48
C LYS A 36 6.21 -12.32 -8.13
N PHE A 37 6.39 -13.17 -7.12
CA PHE A 37 7.69 -13.75 -6.75
C PHE A 37 8.33 -14.45 -7.98
N PRO A 38 9.67 -14.42 -8.15
CA PRO A 38 10.70 -13.95 -7.22
C PRO A 38 11.01 -12.46 -7.27
N ASN A 39 10.54 -11.71 -8.27
CA ASN A 39 10.93 -10.32 -8.50
C ASN A 39 9.83 -9.36 -8.06
N VAL A 40 9.56 -9.29 -6.75
CA VAL A 40 8.53 -8.41 -6.16
C VAL A 40 8.91 -6.94 -6.34
N SER A 41 8.04 -6.21 -7.02
CA SER A 41 8.13 -4.79 -7.32
C SER A 41 6.72 -4.22 -7.39
N TYR A 42 6.56 -2.92 -7.19
CA TYR A 42 5.29 -2.23 -7.39
C TYR A 42 5.36 -1.51 -8.73
N ILE A 43 4.64 -2.00 -9.74
CA ILE A 43 4.74 -1.53 -11.13
C ILE A 43 3.70 -0.42 -11.38
N GLU A 44 4.05 0.59 -12.18
CA GLU A 44 3.14 1.57 -12.80
C GLU A 44 2.22 2.43 -11.91
N GLY A 45 2.40 2.36 -10.57
CA GLY A 45 1.73 3.19 -9.57
C GLY A 45 1.72 4.70 -9.83
N THR A 46 0.56 5.34 -9.58
CA THR A 46 0.54 6.77 -9.26
C THR A 46 1.16 6.99 -7.89
N MET A 47 1.92 8.07 -7.74
CA MET A 47 2.56 8.45 -6.49
C MET A 47 2.15 9.84 -6.04
N MET A 48 1.86 9.96 -4.75
CA MET A 48 1.61 11.24 -4.11
C MET A 48 2.09 11.27 -2.67
N TYR A 49 2.03 12.46 -2.07
CA TYR A 49 2.37 12.66 -0.67
C TYR A 49 1.11 12.93 0.17
N VAL A 50 1.11 12.38 1.38
CA VAL A 50 0.17 12.73 2.44
C VAL A 50 1.00 13.36 3.56
N ASP A 51 0.89 14.67 3.72
CA ASP A 51 1.65 15.46 4.70
C ASP A 51 0.83 15.68 5.98
N MET A 52 1.50 16.13 7.04
CA MET A 52 0.91 16.46 8.35
C MET A 52 0.17 15.28 9.00
N VAL A 53 0.68 14.07 8.79
CA VAL A 53 0.17 12.87 9.47
C VAL A 53 0.80 12.82 10.84
N ASP A 54 -0.02 12.72 11.90
CA ASP A 54 0.46 12.55 13.27
C ASP A 54 0.31 11.08 13.67
N ILE A 55 1.42 10.42 14.01
CA ILE A 55 1.43 9.00 14.34
C ILE A 55 0.62 8.66 15.60
N GLU A 56 0.45 9.61 16.51
CA GLU A 56 -0.34 9.39 17.74
C GLU A 56 -1.85 9.37 17.46
N ASP A 57 -2.29 10.06 16.40
CA ASP A 57 -3.68 10.07 15.93
C ASP A 57 -3.92 9.08 14.76
N PHE A 58 -2.84 8.56 14.19
CA PHE A 58 -2.91 7.77 12.96
C PHE A 58 -3.53 6.41 13.17
N SER A 59 -4.42 6.01 12.27
CA SER A 59 -5.02 4.68 12.25
C SER A 59 -5.29 4.20 10.83
N ILE A 60 -5.63 2.92 10.70
CA ILE A 60 -5.99 2.35 9.41
C ILE A 60 -7.21 3.03 8.76
N HIS A 61 -8.11 3.56 9.59
CA HIS A 61 -9.28 4.30 9.12
C HIS A 61 -8.90 5.61 8.41
N GLU A 62 -7.78 6.21 8.77
CA GLU A 62 -7.28 7.39 8.06
C GLU A 62 -6.76 7.04 6.67
N MET A 63 -6.13 5.86 6.50
CA MET A 63 -5.77 5.36 5.17
C MET A 63 -7.00 5.16 4.30
N ASP A 64 -8.08 4.60 4.85
CA ASP A 64 -9.35 4.47 4.14
C ASP A 64 -9.94 5.83 3.74
N ALA A 65 -9.86 6.82 4.63
CA ALA A 65 -10.30 8.19 4.33
C ALA A 65 -9.45 8.85 3.23
N ILE A 66 -8.12 8.63 3.24
CA ILE A 66 -7.19 9.07 2.19
C ILE A 66 -7.58 8.44 0.85
N MET A 67 -7.73 7.11 0.79
CA MET A 67 -8.08 6.40 -0.44
C MET A 67 -9.44 6.84 -0.98
N LYS A 68 -10.44 7.05 -0.10
CA LYS A 68 -11.75 7.58 -0.50
C LYS A 68 -11.64 8.98 -1.10
N ARG A 69 -10.80 9.84 -0.55
CA ARG A 69 -10.55 11.20 -1.09
C ARG A 69 -9.87 11.16 -2.46
N LEU A 70 -9.11 10.10 -2.74
CA LEU A 70 -8.51 9.83 -4.05
C LEU A 70 -9.48 9.22 -5.07
N GLY A 71 -10.74 9.00 -4.68
CA GLY A 71 -11.78 8.47 -5.56
C GLY A 71 -11.88 6.95 -5.58
N TYR A 72 -11.13 6.24 -4.73
CA TYR A 72 -11.28 4.79 -4.61
C TYR A 72 -12.54 4.44 -3.80
N SER A 73 -13.24 3.40 -4.25
CA SER A 73 -14.37 2.84 -3.50
C SER A 73 -13.84 2.03 -2.31
N VAL A 74 -14.14 2.48 -1.10
CA VAL A 74 -13.71 1.81 0.14
C VAL A 74 -14.93 1.35 0.95
N PRO A 75 -14.99 0.07 1.37
CA PRO A 75 -14.06 -1.03 1.05
C PRO A 75 -14.50 -1.78 -0.23
N PRO A 76 -13.63 -2.61 -0.84
CA PRO A 76 -13.98 -4.02 -0.65
C PRO A 76 -12.89 -4.87 0.00
N VAL A 77 -11.63 -4.84 -0.43
CA VAL A 77 -10.47 -5.33 0.34
C VAL A 77 -9.21 -4.68 -0.25
N ILE A 78 -8.70 -3.68 0.46
CA ILE A 78 -7.46 -2.99 0.14
C ILE A 78 -6.42 -3.45 1.16
N TYR A 79 -5.24 -3.86 0.69
CA TYR A 79 -4.12 -4.14 1.57
C TYR A 79 -3.16 -2.97 1.54
N TYR A 80 -2.90 -2.39 2.71
CA TYR A 80 -1.87 -1.38 2.87
C TYR A 80 -0.58 -2.06 3.31
N TYR A 81 0.52 -1.60 2.75
CA TYR A 81 1.85 -2.00 3.16
C TYR A 81 2.70 -0.77 3.37
N PHE A 82 3.57 -0.82 4.36
CA PHE A 82 4.65 0.16 4.49
C PHE A 82 5.99 -0.54 4.30
N ARG A 83 6.96 0.20 3.76
CA ARG A 83 8.34 -0.26 3.66
C ARG A 83 9.14 0.37 4.78
N VAL A 84 9.79 -0.47 5.59
CA VAL A 84 10.69 0.00 6.65
C VAL A 84 11.79 0.88 6.04
N PRO A 85 12.28 1.90 6.75
CA PRO A 85 13.38 2.74 6.29
C PRO A 85 14.59 1.90 5.88
N LYS A 86 15.17 2.20 4.71
CA LYS A 86 16.30 1.47 4.09
C LYS A 86 16.03 -0.02 3.76
N GLY A 87 14.82 -0.52 3.99
CA GLY A 87 14.41 -1.87 3.59
C GLY A 87 14.14 -1.98 2.10
N ASP A 88 14.25 -3.21 1.59
CA ASP A 88 13.90 -3.55 0.20
C ASP A 88 12.45 -4.04 0.07
N MET A 89 12.05 -4.43 -1.14
CA MET A 89 10.70 -4.95 -1.43
C MET A 89 10.48 -6.40 -0.97
N HIS A 90 11.54 -7.15 -0.69
CA HIS A 90 11.45 -8.57 -0.34
C HIS A 90 11.33 -8.79 1.16
N PHE A 91 12.17 -8.11 1.94
CA PHE A 91 12.32 -8.27 3.37
C PHE A 91 11.94 -7.01 4.16
N GLY A 92 11.84 -5.86 3.48
CA GLY A 92 11.49 -4.58 4.10
C GLY A 92 10.01 -4.22 4.09
N LEU A 93 9.18 -4.95 3.34
CA LEU A 93 7.74 -4.68 3.25
C LEU A 93 7.00 -5.29 4.45
N ARG A 94 6.10 -4.52 5.06
CA ARG A 94 5.26 -4.93 6.19
C ARG A 94 3.81 -4.59 5.90
N ALA A 95 2.90 -5.48 6.29
CA ALA A 95 1.48 -5.21 6.20
C ALA A 95 1.09 -4.13 7.21
N LEU A 96 0.05 -3.37 6.86
CA LEU A 96 -0.60 -2.41 7.73
C LEU A 96 -2.10 -2.68 7.64
N GLY A 97 -2.66 -3.36 8.62
CA GLY A 97 -4.07 -3.77 8.62
C GLY A 97 -4.79 -3.63 9.96
N ASN A 98 -4.06 -3.38 11.04
CA ASN A 98 -4.61 -3.26 12.39
C ASN A 98 -3.76 -2.31 13.26
N ASP A 99 -4.20 -2.10 14.50
CA ASP A 99 -3.54 -1.21 15.44
C ASP A 99 -2.14 -1.70 15.86
N ASP A 100 -1.90 -3.01 15.95
CA ASP A 100 -0.57 -3.55 16.25
C ASP A 100 0.43 -3.23 15.12
N ASP A 101 -0.02 -3.28 13.86
CA ASP A 101 0.80 -2.88 12.72
C ASP A 101 1.10 -1.37 12.75
N VAL A 102 0.15 -0.54 13.19
CA VAL A 102 0.35 0.91 13.39
C VAL A 102 1.34 1.18 14.53
N LEU A 103 1.27 0.43 15.62
CA LEU A 103 2.26 0.51 16.70
C LEU A 103 3.66 0.10 16.20
N ASN A 104 3.75 -0.92 15.34
CA ASN A 104 5.00 -1.31 14.71
C ASN A 104 5.52 -0.20 13.79
N LEU A 105 4.65 0.45 13.02
CA LEU A 105 5.00 1.59 12.19
C LEU A 105 5.54 2.76 13.04
N ALA A 106 4.94 3.03 14.20
CA ALA A 106 5.25 4.19 15.02
C ALA A 106 6.70 4.25 15.52
N GLN A 107 7.37 3.09 15.64
CA GLN A 107 8.79 3.04 15.99
C GLN A 107 9.69 3.74 14.96
N TYR A 108 9.27 3.78 13.68
CA TYR A 108 10.05 4.35 12.60
C TYR A 108 9.85 5.85 12.44
N VAL A 109 8.68 6.37 12.81
CA VAL A 109 8.36 7.81 12.68
C VAL A 109 9.30 8.69 13.51
N LYS A 110 9.72 8.18 14.68
CA LYS A 110 10.64 8.88 15.59
C LYS A 110 11.97 9.27 14.95
N GLU A 111 12.44 8.50 13.98
CA GLU A 111 13.71 8.72 13.29
C GLU A 111 13.52 9.14 11.81
N HIS A 112 12.30 8.98 11.29
CA HIS A 112 11.99 9.17 9.88
C HIS A 112 10.65 9.88 9.69
N ASN A 113 10.73 11.12 9.19
CA ASN A 113 9.57 11.92 8.85
C ASN A 113 9.05 11.69 7.42
N LEU A 114 9.59 10.70 6.70
CA LEU A 114 9.12 10.27 5.38
C LEU A 114 9.12 8.74 5.30
N LEU A 115 7.93 8.16 5.14
CA LEU A 115 7.73 6.72 5.04
C LEU A 115 7.04 6.37 3.71
N THR A 116 7.37 5.21 3.14
CA THR A 116 6.83 4.77 1.83
C THR A 116 5.75 3.72 2.02
N TYR A 117 4.59 3.97 1.44
CA TYR A 117 3.40 3.13 1.56
C TYR A 117 2.95 2.67 0.18
N PHE A 118 2.33 1.49 0.15
CA PHE A 118 1.81 0.86 -1.05
C PHE A 118 0.38 0.39 -0.79
N MET A 119 -0.50 0.70 -1.73
CA MET A 119 -1.86 0.18 -1.77
C MET A 119 -1.90 -0.96 -2.79
N ALA A 120 -2.35 -2.14 -2.38
CA ALA A 120 -2.62 -3.24 -3.31
C ALA A 120 -4.11 -3.59 -3.31
N PRO A 121 -4.78 -3.62 -4.47
CA PRO A 121 -6.12 -4.18 -4.56
C PRO A 121 -6.08 -5.67 -4.26
N LYS A 122 -7.10 -6.22 -3.58
CA LYS A 122 -7.24 -7.68 -3.50
C LYS A 122 -7.43 -8.24 -4.90
N LEU A 123 -6.47 -9.05 -5.34
CA LEU A 123 -6.58 -9.87 -6.54
C LEU A 123 -7.85 -10.73 -6.44
N VAL A 124 -8.89 -10.38 -7.19
CA VAL A 124 -9.97 -11.33 -7.47
C VAL A 124 -9.38 -12.34 -8.44
N ARG A 125 -9.01 -13.52 -7.93
CA ARG A 125 -8.62 -14.64 -8.82
C ARG A 125 -9.82 -14.92 -9.72
N LYS A 126 -9.76 -14.54 -11.00
CA LYS A 126 -10.57 -15.20 -12.02
C LYS A 126 -10.07 -16.63 -12.08
N VAL A 127 -10.82 -17.57 -11.50
CA VAL A 127 -10.64 -18.99 -11.77
C VAL A 127 -11.06 -19.16 -13.23
N ILE A 128 -10.09 -19.20 -14.13
CA ILE A 128 -10.31 -19.75 -15.47
C ILE A 128 -10.30 -21.26 -15.24
N ILE A 129 -11.48 -21.86 -15.15
CA ILE A 129 -11.61 -23.31 -15.34
C ILE A 129 -11.29 -23.49 -16.81
N GLU A 130 -10.05 -23.90 -17.13
CA GLU A 130 -9.79 -24.50 -18.43
C GLU A 130 -10.79 -25.64 -18.54
N GLN A 131 -11.70 -25.53 -19.50
CA GLN A 131 -12.60 -26.60 -19.84
C GLN A 131 -11.70 -27.76 -20.26
N LEU A 132 -11.52 -28.73 -19.36
CA LEU A 132 -11.24 -30.08 -19.78
C LEU A 132 -12.45 -30.45 -20.63
N GLU A 133 -12.28 -30.38 -21.95
CA GLU A 133 -13.20 -31.02 -22.87
C GLU A 133 -13.34 -32.45 -22.38
N ASP A 134 -14.56 -32.79 -21.97
CA ASP A 134 -14.97 -34.16 -21.71
C ASP A 134 -14.58 -34.97 -22.95
N ILE A 135 -13.48 -35.72 -22.85
CA ILE A 135 -13.21 -36.81 -23.78
C ILE A 135 -14.17 -37.92 -23.34
N ASP A 136 -15.43 -37.77 -23.73
CA ASP A 136 -16.39 -38.86 -23.68
C ASP A 136 -16.60 -39.44 -25.08
N GLU A 137 -16.41 -40.75 -25.12
CA GLU A 137 -16.82 -41.74 -26.11
C GLU A 137 -16.40 -41.58 -27.59
N HIS A 138 -15.57 -42.52 -28.05
CA HIS A 138 -16.06 -43.50 -29.04
C HIS A 138 -15.14 -44.73 -29.13
N HIS A 139 -15.62 -45.86 -28.62
CA HIS A 139 -15.34 -47.16 -29.24
C HIS A 139 -16.61 -47.60 -29.96
N PRO A 140 -16.52 -47.98 -31.25
CA PRO A 140 -16.94 -49.33 -31.61
C PRO A 140 -16.05 -49.96 -32.71
N PRO A 141 -16.27 -51.26 -33.04
CA PRO A 141 -15.24 -52.20 -33.52
C PRO A 141 -15.25 -52.37 -35.05
N PRO A 142 -14.32 -53.16 -35.60
CA PRO A 142 -14.53 -54.62 -35.74
C PRO A 142 -13.41 -55.50 -35.15
#